data_AF-A0A3A9C1D8-F1
#
_entry.id   AF-A0A3A9C1D8-F1
#
_cell.length_a   1.000
_cell.length_b   1.000
_cell.length_c   1.000
_cell.angle_alpha   90.00
_cell.angle_beta   90.00
_cell.angle_gamma   90.00
#
_symmetry.space_group_name_H-M   'P 1'
#
loop_
_entity.id
_entity.type
_entity.pdbx_description
1 polymer ?
#
loop_
_entity_poly.entity_id
_entity_poly.type
_entity_poly.pdbx_seq_one_letter_code
_entity_poly.pdbx_strand_id
1 'polypeptide(L)'
;MNQGRSWMDDPTLQNIDKAKLIFLQNAVFDSKNLSQKEMMPFLMAMAQKAKSNKIQFTESEMKVIVDALKKTSSKEDLAKINQALTMTRMFNH
;
A
#
# COMPACT_ATOMS: atom_id res chain seq x y z
N MET A 1 -20.54 0.72 3.39
CA MET A 1 -19.23 0.77 2.72
C MET A 1 -18.16 0.46 3.77
N ASN A 2 -17.70 -0.79 3.87
CA ASN A 2 -16.72 -1.24 4.87
C ASN A 2 -15.69 -2.16 4.19
N GLN A 3 -14.98 -1.65 3.18
CA GLN A 3 -14.10 -2.46 2.33
C GLN A 3 -12.60 -2.23 2.62
N GLY A 4 -12.25 -1.37 3.57
CA GLY A 4 -10.85 -1.02 3.86
C GLY A 4 -10.15 -1.90 4.90
N ARG A 5 -10.91 -2.65 5.73
CA ARG A 5 -10.39 -3.30 6.94
C ARG A 5 -10.18 -4.81 6.84
N SER A 6 -10.80 -5.49 5.87
CA SER A 6 -10.73 -6.96 5.79
C SER A 6 -9.33 -7.50 5.50
N TRP A 7 -8.47 -6.80 4.77
CA TRP A 7 -7.13 -7.32 4.48
C TRP A 7 -6.20 -7.24 5.68
N MET A 8 -6.35 -6.22 6.54
CA MET A 8 -5.54 -6.07 7.76
C MET A 8 -5.78 -7.16 8.79
N ASP A 9 -6.91 -7.85 8.68
CA ASP A 9 -7.27 -8.99 9.53
C ASP A 9 -6.64 -10.30 9.02
N ASP A 10 -5.98 -10.29 7.85
CA ASP A 10 -5.36 -11.49 7.30
C ASP A 10 -4.25 -11.99 8.26
N PRO A 11 -4.31 -13.26 8.71
CA PRO A 11 -3.38 -13.81 9.69
C PRO A 11 -1.92 -13.81 9.19
N THR A 12 -1.70 -13.71 7.88
CA THR A 12 -0.34 -13.60 7.32
C THR A 12 0.33 -12.26 7.65
N LEU A 13 -0.45 -11.21 7.92
CA LEU A 13 0.05 -9.87 8.27
C LEU A 13 0.40 -9.72 9.75
N GLN A 14 0.17 -10.74 10.58
CA GLN A 14 0.46 -10.70 12.02
C GLN A 14 1.93 -10.36 12.36
N ASN A 15 2.84 -10.64 11.42
CA ASN A 15 4.27 -10.36 11.55
C ASN A 15 4.67 -8.95 11.06
N ILE A 16 3.72 -8.17 10.55
CA ILE A 16 3.95 -6.82 10.03
C ILE A 16 3.54 -5.80 11.08
N ASP A 17 4.39 -4.79 11.26
CA ASP A 17 4.11 -3.73 12.22
C ASP A 17 2.81 -2.99 11.85
N LYS A 18 1.94 -2.80 12.84
CA LYS A 18 0.64 -2.15 12.64
C LYS A 18 0.76 -0.72 12.09
N ALA A 19 1.81 0.02 12.44
CA ALA A 19 2.02 1.36 11.90
C ALA A 19 2.23 1.34 10.38
N LYS A 20 2.95 0.32 9.87
CA LYS A 20 3.13 0.11 8.43
C LYS A 20 1.80 -0.20 7.74
N LEU A 21 0.99 -1.07 8.33
CA LEU A 21 -0.33 -1.43 7.80
C LEU A 21 -1.27 -0.21 7.77
N ILE A 22 -1.34 0.55 8.87
CA ILE A 22 -2.16 1.76 8.98
C ILE A 22 -1.74 2.81 7.95
N PHE A 23 -0.42 3.01 7.79
CA PHE A 23 0.12 3.91 6.78
C PHE A 23 -0.34 3.53 5.37
N LEU A 24 -0.28 2.24 5.04
CA LEU A 24 -0.66 1.74 3.73
C LEU A 24 -2.17 1.78 3.49
N GLN A 25 -2.99 1.51 4.52
CA GLN A 25 -4.44 1.70 4.43
C GLN A 25 -4.81 3.15 4.14
N ASN A 26 -4.20 4.10 4.86
CA ASN A 26 -4.41 5.52 4.59
C ASN A 26 -3.98 5.86 3.17
N ALA A 27 -2.82 5.35 2.73
CA ALA A 27 -2.33 5.54 1.36
C ALA A 27 -3.33 5.08 0.31
N VAL A 28 -3.85 3.86 0.47
CA VAL A 28 -4.82 3.27 -0.47
C VAL A 28 -6.12 4.05 -0.42
N PHE A 29 -6.62 4.40 0.76
CA PHE A 29 -7.88 5.12 0.92
C PHE A 29 -7.84 6.51 0.29
N ASP A 30 -6.75 7.26 0.54
CA ASP A 30 -6.51 8.56 -0.08
C ASP A 30 -6.38 8.42 -1.60
N SER A 31 -5.71 7.36 -2.08
CA SER A 31 -5.53 7.12 -3.53
C SER A 31 -6.81 6.82 -4.29
N LYS A 32 -7.89 6.36 -3.63
CA LYS A 32 -9.14 5.99 -4.31
C LYS A 32 -9.82 7.16 -5.02
N ASN A 33 -9.64 8.37 -4.51
CA ASN A 33 -10.23 9.58 -5.08
C ASN A 33 -9.28 10.34 -6.01
N LEU A 34 -8.04 9.85 -6.20
CA LEU A 34 -7.03 10.53 -7.01
C LEU A 34 -7.10 10.15 -8.48
N SER A 35 -6.95 11.14 -9.34
CA SER A 35 -6.73 10.93 -10.77
C SER A 35 -5.28 10.49 -11.05
N GLN A 36 -5.02 9.83 -12.18
CA GLN A 36 -3.69 9.34 -12.56
C GLN A 36 -2.59 10.43 -12.50
N LYS A 37 -2.93 11.69 -12.82
CA LYS A 37 -2.02 12.84 -12.73
C LYS A 37 -1.70 13.26 -11.29
N GLU A 38 -2.61 13.03 -10.36
CA GLU A 38 -2.46 13.32 -8.93
C GLU A 38 -1.84 12.15 -8.16
N MET A 39 -1.96 10.94 -8.72
CA MET A 39 -1.37 9.73 -8.15
C MET A 39 0.16 9.83 -8.10
N MET A 40 0.80 10.42 -9.11
CA MET A 40 2.26 10.60 -9.15
C MET A 40 2.79 11.50 -8.01
N PRO A 41 2.32 12.75 -7.82
CA PRO A 41 2.75 13.58 -6.69
C PRO A 41 2.32 13.00 -5.34
N PHE A 42 1.19 12.29 -5.27
CA PHE A 42 0.77 11.59 -4.07
C PHE A 42 1.72 10.46 -3.69
N LEU A 43 2.10 9.59 -4.62
CA LEU A 43 3.05 8.51 -4.38
C LEU A 43 4.42 9.05 -3.95
N MET A 44 4.86 10.17 -4.54
CA MET A 44 6.09 10.85 -4.13
C MET A 44 5.99 11.40 -2.70
N ALA A 45 4.87 12.02 -2.32
CA ALA A 45 4.63 12.49 -0.96
C ALA A 45 4.56 11.32 0.04
N MET A 46 3.94 10.20 -0.34
CA MET A 46 3.89 8.99 0.48
C MET A 46 5.26 8.34 0.65
N ALA A 47 6.08 8.28 -0.40
CA ALA A 47 7.46 7.78 -0.29
C ALA A 47 8.29 8.63 0.68
N GLN A 48 8.17 9.97 0.61
CA GLN A 48 8.82 10.86 1.56
C GLN A 48 8.31 10.65 2.99
N LYS A 49 6.98 10.55 3.18
CA LYS A 49 6.37 10.32 4.48
C LYS A 49 6.79 8.98 5.07
N ALA A 50 6.88 7.92 4.25
CA ALA A 50 7.37 6.62 4.66
C ALA A 50 8.82 6.71 5.16
N LYS A 51 9.69 7.39 4.40
CA LYS A 51 11.09 7.63 4.79
C LYS A 51 11.20 8.40 6.11
N SER A 52 10.44 9.48 6.29
CA SER A 52 10.43 10.28 7.53
C SER A 52 9.94 9.49 8.75
N ASN A 53 8.95 8.61 8.56
CA ASN A 53 8.40 7.79 9.63
C ASN A 53 9.20 6.48 9.85
N LYS A 54 10.35 6.30 9.17
CA LYS A 54 11.13 5.05 9.15
C LYS A 54 10.29 3.83 8.76
N ILE A 55 9.23 4.05 8.00
CA ILE A 55 8.38 3.01 7.43
C ILE A 55 9.09 2.48 6.19
N GLN A 56 9.71 1.32 6.34
CA GLN A 56 10.25 0.55 5.22
C GLN A 56 9.55 -0.80 5.17
N PHE A 57 9.14 -1.18 3.97
CA PHE A 57 8.58 -2.50 3.71
C PHE A 57 9.67 -3.35 3.11
N THR A 58 9.92 -4.51 3.70
CA THR A 58 10.75 -5.54 3.07
C THR A 58 9.98 -6.19 1.91
N GLU A 59 10.70 -6.83 0.99
CA GLU A 59 10.05 -7.55 -0.12
C GLU A 59 9.08 -8.64 0.39
N SER A 60 9.44 -9.32 1.47
CA SER A 60 8.58 -10.31 2.13
C SER A 60 7.30 -9.65 2.65
N GLU A 61 7.40 -8.53 3.38
CA GLU A 61 6.23 -7.80 3.87
C GLU A 61 5.36 -7.29 2.72
N MET A 62 5.95 -6.71 1.67
CA MET A 62 5.21 -6.25 0.49
C MET A 62 4.46 -7.41 -0.17
N LYS A 63 5.10 -8.58 -0.33
CA LYS A 63 4.47 -9.75 -0.96
C LYS A 63 3.25 -10.21 -0.18
N VAL A 64 3.36 -10.28 1.15
CA VAL A 64 2.26 -10.70 2.02
C VAL A 64 1.13 -9.66 2.04
N ILE A 65 1.47 -8.37 2.13
CA ILE A 65 0.49 -7.27 2.03
C ILE A 65 -0.26 -7.31 0.71
N VAL A 66 0.44 -7.49 -0.40
CA VAL A 66 -0.16 -7.63 -1.73
C VAL A 66 -1.07 -8.84 -1.79
N ASP A 67 -0.68 -9.98 -1.22
CA ASP A 67 -1.49 -11.19 -1.21
C ASP A 67 -2.77 -11.02 -0.39
N ALA A 68 -2.67 -10.41 0.80
CA ALA A 68 -3.82 -10.07 1.64
C ALA A 68 -4.75 -9.06 0.93
N LEU A 69 -4.18 -8.01 0.33
CA LEU A 69 -4.94 -7.04 -0.48
C LEU A 69 -5.60 -7.71 -1.68
N LYS A 70 -4.96 -8.70 -2.33
CA LYS A 70 -5.53 -9.47 -3.44
C LYS A 70 -6.77 -10.25 -3.05
N LYS A 71 -6.78 -10.83 -1.85
CA LYS A 71 -7.91 -11.61 -1.36
C LYS A 71 -9.15 -10.76 -1.11
N THR A 72 -8.98 -9.50 -0.72
CA THR A 72 -10.11 -8.64 -0.34
C THR A 72 -10.44 -7.53 -1.34
N SER A 73 -9.51 -7.21 -2.25
CA SER A 73 -9.68 -6.12 -3.23
C SER A 73 -10.15 -6.65 -4.57
N SER A 74 -11.01 -5.89 -5.24
CA SER A 74 -11.40 -6.18 -6.62
C SER A 74 -10.20 -6.10 -7.57
N LYS A 75 -10.28 -6.80 -8.71
CA LYS A 75 -9.24 -6.85 -9.74
C LYS A 75 -8.76 -5.46 -10.21
N GLU A 76 -9.64 -4.46 -10.17
CA GLU A 76 -9.32 -3.06 -10.50
C GLU A 76 -8.43 -2.35 -9.45
N ASP A 77 -8.75 -2.46 -8.16
CA ASP A 77 -7.92 -1.89 -7.08
C ASP A 77 -6.51 -2.53 -7.08
N LEU A 78 -6.42 -3.81 -7.43
CA LEU A 78 -5.15 -4.51 -7.53
C LEU A 78 -4.21 -3.96 -8.59
N ALA A 79 -4.73 -3.55 -9.73
CA ALA A 79 -3.91 -2.95 -10.79
C ALA A 79 -3.27 -1.64 -10.32
N LYS A 80 -4.04 -0.82 -9.59
CA LYS A 80 -3.58 0.45 -9.00
C LYS A 80 -2.51 0.23 -7.93
N ILE A 81 -2.71 -0.75 -7.04
CA ILE A 81 -1.73 -1.12 -6.00
C ILE A 81 -0.43 -1.63 -6.63
N ASN A 82 -0.54 -2.48 -7.66
CA ASN A 82 0.64 -3.04 -8.33
C ASN A 82 1.44 -1.96 -9.09
N GLN A 83 0.77 -0.95 -9.66
CA GLN A 83 1.45 0.21 -10.25
C GLN A 83 2.22 1.03 -9.21
N ALA A 84 1.60 1.32 -8.05
CA ALA A 84 2.24 2.04 -6.96
C ALA A 84 3.49 1.32 -6.42
N LEU A 85 3.42 -0.01 -6.31
CA LEU A 85 4.54 -0.84 -5.85
C LEU A 85 5.67 -0.91 -6.88
N THR A 86 5.33 -1.03 -8.17
CA THR A 86 6.31 -1.04 -9.25
C THR A 86 7.11 0.26 -9.28
N MET A 87 6.45 1.41 -9.09
CA MET A 87 7.12 2.70 -8.96
C MET A 87 8.03 2.76 -7.73
N THR A 88 7.56 2.29 -6.57
CA THR A 88 8.37 2.27 -5.34
C THR A 88 9.66 1.45 -5.51
N ARG A 89 9.59 0.32 -6.23
CA ARG A 89 10.75 -0.51 -6.55
C ARG A 89 11.75 0.21 -7.47
N MET A 90 11.29 1.06 -8.39
CA MET A 90 12.16 1.87 -9.25
C MET A 90 12.97 2.92 -8.48
N PHE A 91 12.48 3.42 -7.34
CA PHE A 91 13.18 4.44 -6.54
C PHE A 91 14.17 3.87 -5.51
N ASN A 92 14.32 2.54 -5.41
CA ASN A 92 15.22 1.88 -4.48
C ASN A 92 16.48 1.29 -5.17
N HIS A 93 16.88 1.87 -6.31
CA HIS A 93 18.16 1.61 -6.97
C HIS A 93 19.10 2.80 -6.80
#